data_AF-A0A2S6CET0-F1
#
_entry.id   AF-A0A2S6CET0-F1
#
_cell.length_a   1.000
_cell.length_b   1.000
_cell.length_c   1.000
_cell.angle_alpha   90.00
_cell.angle_beta   90.00
_cell.angle_gamma   90.00
#
_symmetry.space_group_name_H-M   'P 1'
#
loop_
_entity.id
_entity.type
_entity.pdbx_description
1 polymer ?
#
loop_
_entity_poly.entity_id
_entity_poly.type
_entity_poly.pdbx_seq_one_letter_code
_entity_poly.pdbx_strand_id
1 'polypeptide(L)'
;MRGTHSGADGNPLSNKPATKTAYRQTIHIEASDVNERQTFERQLFRNSAILCDVRGALIEYAQHNPEITDTRYNVEMKPACRECRILVIRKRENREYGGTKVATSVWCLSDDDETRIQQKLSETQETVPYCSYFEPEKVALQGTIEEGGQILLKLHGREWGAMLEAEKSTNWVNYYFATEADAVTFQSAVFGRKLLGSFRTTKTTVIHEGLKGAFAFEEQFANIEMLRLWEEDGVETPGAAGGVMALMHISFNFGEGWARWWINNSRQHVRIKEDGSKFVKVKGINVTVARPGATARQAERAKIASMGGMVNGKAAEKDAILEKVDGIKIEFKSEEDRHRFVEAAKEAQTKSLPLPEL
;
A
#
# COMPACT_ATOMS: atom_id res chain seq x y z
N MET A 1 -25.60 -69.10 -72.01
CA MET A 1 -25.33 -67.66 -72.14
C MET A 1 -25.07 -67.09 -70.75
N ARG A 2 -23.91 -66.44 -70.58
CA ARG A 2 -23.44 -65.48 -69.56
C ARG A 2 -24.20 -65.29 -68.23
N GLY A 3 -23.44 -65.29 -67.11
CA GLY A 3 -23.71 -64.52 -65.89
C GLY A 3 -23.48 -65.26 -64.56
N THR A 4 -22.24 -65.28 -64.02
CA THR A 4 -21.76 -64.55 -62.80
C THR A 4 -22.27 -65.10 -61.45
N HIS A 5 -21.46 -65.88 -60.71
CA HIS A 5 -20.46 -65.52 -59.68
C HIS A 5 -21.00 -65.02 -58.31
N SER A 6 -20.92 -65.92 -57.30
CA SER A 6 -20.35 -65.77 -55.93
C SER A 6 -20.79 -64.56 -55.08
N GLY A 7 -21.39 -64.69 -53.90
CA GLY A 7 -21.09 -65.59 -52.78
C GLY A 7 -20.28 -64.82 -51.72
N ALA A 8 -20.90 -64.44 -50.59
CA ALA A 8 -20.27 -64.25 -49.27
C ALA A 8 -21.26 -63.65 -48.23
N ASP A 9 -21.54 -64.47 -47.22
CA ASP A 9 -21.72 -64.22 -45.78
C ASP A 9 -21.97 -62.80 -45.25
N GLY A 10 -23.09 -62.69 -44.53
CA GLY A 10 -23.47 -61.54 -43.72
C GLY A 10 -22.74 -61.48 -42.39
N ASN A 11 -22.31 -60.27 -42.02
CA ASN A 11 -21.89 -59.90 -40.68
C ASN A 11 -22.54 -58.54 -40.35
N PRO A 12 -23.14 -58.35 -39.16
CA PRO A 12 -23.80 -57.10 -38.83
C PRO A 12 -22.80 -56.00 -38.42
N LEU A 13 -23.03 -54.79 -38.91
CA LEU A 13 -22.28 -53.58 -38.60
C LEU A 13 -22.38 -53.23 -37.11
N SER A 14 -21.24 -53.26 -36.43
CA SER A 14 -21.03 -52.69 -35.09
C SER A 14 -21.00 -51.17 -35.19
N ASN A 15 -22.04 -50.50 -34.71
CA ASN A 15 -22.03 -49.06 -34.42
C ASN A 15 -21.21 -48.80 -33.15
N LYS A 16 -19.96 -48.35 -33.31
CA LYS A 16 -19.21 -47.70 -32.22
C LYS A 16 -19.57 -46.20 -32.17
N PRO A 17 -20.05 -45.65 -31.04
CA PRO A 17 -20.24 -44.21 -30.92
C PRO A 17 -18.88 -43.50 -30.87
N ALA A 18 -18.74 -42.44 -31.65
CA ALA A 18 -17.53 -41.63 -31.75
C ALA A 18 -17.29 -40.84 -30.45
N THR A 19 -16.35 -41.29 -29.64
CA THR A 19 -15.83 -40.60 -28.44
C THR A 19 -14.84 -39.48 -28.82
N LYS A 20 -15.16 -38.64 -29.81
CA LYS A 20 -14.25 -37.60 -30.36
C LYS A 20 -14.64 -36.16 -30.03
N THR A 21 -15.72 -35.93 -29.29
CA THR A 21 -16.29 -34.57 -29.13
C THR A 21 -15.88 -33.89 -27.83
N ALA A 22 -15.68 -34.62 -26.73
CA ALA A 22 -15.35 -34.01 -25.43
C ALA A 22 -13.91 -33.48 -25.37
N TYR A 23 -12.91 -34.28 -25.74
CA TYR A 23 -11.49 -33.89 -25.62
C TYR A 23 -11.10 -32.71 -26.52
N ARG A 24 -11.74 -32.58 -27.69
CA ARG A 24 -11.47 -31.49 -28.65
C ARG A 24 -12.14 -30.17 -28.24
N GLN A 25 -13.26 -30.22 -27.54
CA GLN A 25 -13.90 -29.04 -26.95
C GLN A 25 -13.10 -28.51 -25.77
N THR A 26 -12.62 -29.38 -24.87
CA THR A 26 -11.80 -28.96 -23.71
C THR A 26 -10.52 -28.25 -24.15
N ILE A 27 -9.81 -28.79 -25.16
CA ILE A 27 -8.60 -28.14 -25.71
C ILE A 27 -8.90 -26.81 -26.39
N HIS A 28 -10.05 -26.67 -27.08
CA HIS A 28 -10.43 -25.42 -27.71
C HIS A 28 -10.83 -24.33 -26.70
N ILE A 29 -11.49 -24.71 -25.60
CA ILE A 29 -11.89 -23.80 -24.51
C ILE A 29 -10.64 -23.32 -23.75
N GLU A 30 -9.74 -24.23 -23.38
CA GLU A 30 -8.48 -23.87 -22.71
C GLU A 30 -7.57 -23.00 -23.61
N ALA A 31 -7.53 -23.27 -24.93
CA ALA A 31 -6.76 -22.46 -25.86
C ALA A 31 -7.38 -21.08 -26.15
N SER A 32 -8.72 -20.95 -26.12
CA SER A 32 -9.39 -19.65 -26.27
C SER A 32 -9.23 -18.78 -25.03
N ASP A 33 -9.40 -19.34 -23.83
CA ASP A 33 -9.23 -18.62 -22.56
C ASP A 33 -7.80 -18.11 -22.39
N VAL A 34 -6.79 -18.90 -22.76
CA VAL A 34 -5.38 -18.46 -22.75
C VAL A 34 -5.13 -17.30 -23.72
N ASN A 35 -5.78 -17.29 -24.88
CA ASN A 35 -5.62 -16.23 -25.89
C ASN A 35 -6.31 -14.92 -25.46
N GLU A 36 -7.47 -15.01 -24.80
CA GLU A 36 -8.19 -13.86 -24.25
C GLU A 36 -7.41 -13.19 -23.11
N ARG A 37 -6.93 -13.97 -22.15
CA ARG A 37 -6.07 -13.48 -21.06
C ARG A 37 -4.83 -12.76 -21.59
N GLN A 38 -4.12 -13.37 -22.53
CA GLN A 38 -2.94 -12.76 -23.15
C GLN A 38 -3.28 -11.48 -23.90
N THR A 39 -4.47 -11.40 -24.50
CA THR A 39 -4.94 -10.20 -25.20
C THR A 39 -5.25 -9.08 -24.22
N PHE A 40 -5.96 -9.38 -23.12
CA PHE A 40 -6.26 -8.41 -22.06
C PHE A 40 -4.96 -7.86 -21.46
N GLU A 41 -4.06 -8.73 -21.02
CA GLU A 41 -2.77 -8.34 -20.42
C GLU A 41 -1.93 -7.51 -21.40
N ARG A 42 -1.89 -7.89 -22.70
CA ARG A 42 -1.18 -7.11 -23.72
C ARG A 42 -1.74 -5.69 -23.84
N GLN A 43 -3.07 -5.52 -23.78
CA GLN A 43 -3.67 -4.18 -23.83
C GLN A 43 -3.46 -3.40 -22.53
N LEU A 44 -3.55 -4.08 -21.38
CA LEU A 44 -3.25 -3.52 -20.06
C LEU A 44 -1.82 -2.97 -20.02
N PHE A 45 -0.84 -3.74 -20.47
CA PHE A 45 0.57 -3.38 -20.38
C PHE A 45 1.07 -2.46 -21.49
N ARG A 46 0.32 -2.31 -22.58
CA ARG A 46 0.69 -1.43 -23.69
C ARG A 46 0.92 0.00 -23.20
N ASN A 47 2.12 0.52 -23.45
CA ASN A 47 2.56 1.87 -23.06
C ASN A 47 2.45 2.13 -21.54
N SER A 48 2.75 1.12 -20.73
CA SER A 48 2.76 1.23 -19.27
C SER A 48 4.13 0.85 -18.71
N ALA A 49 4.45 1.41 -17.55
CA ALA A 49 5.52 0.94 -16.70
C ALA A 49 4.92 0.04 -15.61
N ILE A 50 5.42 -1.19 -15.50
CA ILE A 50 5.06 -2.11 -14.43
C ILE A 50 6.05 -1.84 -13.29
N LEU A 51 5.56 -1.23 -12.21
CA LEU A 51 6.36 -0.87 -11.03
C LEU A 51 6.48 -2.04 -10.05
N CYS A 52 5.50 -2.94 -10.06
CA CYS A 52 5.43 -4.14 -9.25
C CYS A 52 4.56 -5.20 -9.97
N ASP A 53 4.95 -6.47 -9.86
CA ASP A 53 4.21 -7.65 -10.31
C ASP A 53 4.54 -8.79 -9.36
N VAL A 54 3.61 -9.09 -8.45
CA VAL A 54 3.82 -10.00 -7.31
C VAL A 54 2.62 -10.93 -7.13
N ARG A 55 2.78 -11.91 -6.23
CA ARG A 55 1.74 -12.91 -5.95
C ARG A 55 0.88 -12.49 -4.75
N GLY A 56 -0.43 -12.55 -4.94
CA GLY A 56 -1.46 -12.30 -3.93
C GLY A 56 -2.21 -13.56 -3.55
N ALA A 57 -2.53 -13.69 -2.27
CA ALA A 57 -3.39 -14.74 -1.73
C ALA A 57 -4.86 -14.30 -1.67
N LEU A 58 -5.12 -13.06 -1.26
CA LEU A 58 -6.46 -12.52 -1.05
C LEU A 58 -6.47 -11.00 -1.17
N ILE A 59 -7.50 -10.47 -1.82
CA ILE A 59 -7.89 -9.06 -1.76
C ILE A 59 -9.25 -8.98 -1.11
N GLU A 60 -9.42 -8.07 -0.15
CA GLU A 60 -10.71 -7.81 0.49
C GLU A 60 -10.93 -6.31 0.69
N TYR A 61 -12.18 -5.89 0.70
CA TYR A 61 -12.57 -4.50 0.92
C TYR A 61 -13.54 -4.37 2.07
N ALA A 62 -13.49 -3.22 2.74
CA ALA A 62 -14.42 -2.90 3.81
C ALA A 62 -15.80 -2.59 3.23
N GLN A 63 -16.83 -3.21 3.76
CA GLN A 63 -18.21 -2.88 3.49
C GLN A 63 -18.92 -2.49 4.79
N HIS A 64 -19.51 -1.29 4.79
CA HIS A 64 -20.37 -0.86 5.88
C HIS A 64 -21.74 -1.53 5.80
N ASN A 65 -22.18 -2.09 6.92
CA ASN A 65 -23.55 -2.57 7.10
C ASN A 65 -24.37 -1.49 7.82
N PRO A 66 -25.27 -0.77 7.10
CA PRO A 66 -26.05 0.32 7.69
C PRO A 66 -27.09 -0.17 8.72
N GLU A 67 -27.39 -1.46 8.78
CA GLU A 67 -28.33 -2.04 9.75
C GLU A 67 -27.72 -2.18 11.15
N ILE A 68 -26.38 -2.18 11.26
CA ILE A 68 -25.66 -2.24 12.53
C ILE A 68 -25.37 -0.81 12.99
N THR A 69 -26.04 -0.39 14.06
CA THR A 69 -25.90 0.97 14.63
C THR A 69 -24.60 1.17 15.41
N ASP A 70 -24.02 0.11 15.96
CA ASP A 70 -22.71 0.18 16.62
C ASP A 70 -21.59 0.24 15.58
N THR A 71 -21.00 1.43 15.42
CA THR A 71 -19.95 1.72 14.44
C THR A 71 -18.68 0.89 14.63
N ARG A 72 -18.50 0.26 15.79
CA ARG A 72 -17.36 -0.64 16.05
C ARG A 72 -17.50 -2.00 15.36
N TYR A 73 -18.73 -2.39 15.03
CA TYR A 73 -19.06 -3.71 14.47
C TYR A 73 -19.79 -3.61 13.13
N ASN A 74 -19.99 -2.41 12.60
CA ASN A 74 -20.73 -2.21 11.36
C ASN A 74 -19.87 -2.33 10.09
N VAL A 75 -18.64 -2.81 10.20
CA VAL A 75 -17.74 -3.04 9.07
C VAL A 75 -17.48 -4.53 8.92
N GLU A 76 -17.73 -5.05 7.72
CA GLU A 76 -17.39 -6.41 7.30
C GLU A 76 -16.31 -6.34 6.21
N MET A 77 -15.30 -7.21 6.28
CA MET A 77 -14.34 -7.37 5.18
C MET A 77 -14.87 -8.41 4.18
N LYS A 78 -15.03 -8.00 2.91
CA LYS A 78 -15.52 -8.89 1.86
C LYS A 78 -14.42 -9.28 0.88
N PRO A 79 -14.26 -10.57 0.56
CA PRO A 79 -13.30 -11.01 -0.43
C PRO A 79 -13.69 -10.48 -1.81
N ALA A 80 -12.73 -9.88 -2.52
CA ALA A 80 -12.89 -9.42 -3.89
C ALA A 80 -12.20 -10.35 -4.88
N CYS A 81 -11.02 -10.87 -4.54
CA CYS A 81 -10.22 -11.73 -5.40
C CYS A 81 -9.35 -12.65 -4.55
N ARG A 82 -9.13 -13.89 -5.00
CA ARG A 82 -8.27 -14.89 -4.36
C ARG A 82 -7.25 -15.38 -5.37
N GLU A 83 -6.09 -15.82 -4.88
CA GLU A 83 -5.04 -16.45 -5.69
C GLU A 83 -4.77 -15.69 -7.00
N CYS A 84 -4.03 -14.58 -6.89
CA CYS A 84 -3.95 -13.60 -7.98
C CYS A 84 -2.54 -13.09 -8.22
N ARG A 85 -2.35 -12.44 -9.36
CA ARG A 85 -1.25 -11.49 -9.59
C ARG A 85 -1.69 -10.11 -9.18
N ILE A 86 -0.89 -9.44 -8.37
CA ILE A 86 -1.08 -8.04 -7.98
C ILE A 86 -0.01 -7.22 -8.69
N LEU A 87 -0.44 -6.23 -9.48
CA LEU A 87 0.45 -5.37 -10.24
C LEU A 87 0.24 -3.91 -9.84
N VAL A 88 1.32 -3.14 -9.81
CA VAL A 88 1.25 -1.67 -9.74
C VAL A 88 1.71 -1.14 -11.08
N ILE A 89 0.81 -0.46 -11.79
CA ILE A 89 1.03 -0.05 -13.18
C ILE A 89 0.88 1.46 -13.26
N ARG A 90 1.90 2.11 -13.83
CA ARG A 90 1.88 3.52 -14.20
C ARG A 90 1.68 3.62 -15.71
N LYS A 91 0.54 4.14 -16.14
CA LYS A 91 0.12 4.16 -17.54
C LYS A 91 -0.25 5.55 -18.02
N ARG A 92 0.07 5.82 -19.28
CA ARG A 92 -0.30 7.04 -19.98
C ARG A 92 -1.78 6.95 -20.43
N GLU A 93 -2.63 7.82 -19.92
CA GLU A 93 -4.06 7.90 -20.22
C GLU A 93 -4.40 9.19 -20.98
N ASN A 94 -5.31 9.12 -21.95
CA ASN A 94 -5.85 10.32 -22.58
C ASN A 94 -6.85 10.99 -21.64
N ARG A 95 -6.80 12.32 -21.54
CA ARG A 95 -7.81 13.09 -20.80
C ARG A 95 -9.08 13.22 -21.66
N GLU A 96 -10.25 13.24 -21.01
CA GLU A 96 -11.55 13.44 -21.68
C GLU A 96 -11.59 14.73 -22.52
N TYR A 97 -10.96 15.80 -22.03
CA TYR A 97 -10.91 17.11 -22.70
C TYR A 97 -9.64 17.34 -23.54
N GLY A 98 -8.93 16.26 -23.90
CA GLY A 98 -7.67 16.35 -24.63
C GLY A 98 -6.45 16.54 -23.73
N GLY A 99 -5.29 16.14 -24.27
CA GLY A 99 -4.04 16.05 -23.53
C GLY A 99 -3.83 14.67 -22.90
N THR A 100 -2.70 14.53 -22.22
CA THR A 100 -2.28 13.25 -21.65
C THR A 100 -2.04 13.38 -20.16
N LYS A 101 -2.50 12.40 -19.38
CA LYS A 101 -2.14 12.21 -17.97
C LYS A 101 -1.40 10.89 -17.79
N VAL A 102 -0.69 10.77 -16.68
CA VAL A 102 -0.10 9.51 -16.23
C VAL A 102 -0.83 9.11 -14.96
N ALA A 103 -1.42 7.93 -14.95
CA ALA A 103 -2.16 7.40 -13.81
C ALA A 103 -1.42 6.19 -13.26
N THR A 104 -1.36 6.07 -11.93
CA THR A 104 -0.90 4.86 -11.26
C THR A 104 -2.11 4.09 -10.74
N SER A 105 -2.14 2.78 -10.95
CA SER A 105 -3.23 1.92 -10.50
C SER A 105 -2.70 0.57 -10.04
N VAL A 106 -3.35 0.01 -9.03
CA VAL A 106 -3.18 -1.38 -8.61
C VAL A 106 -4.15 -2.25 -9.39
N TRP A 107 -3.65 -3.33 -9.97
CA TRP A 107 -4.42 -4.33 -10.69
C TRP A 107 -4.32 -5.68 -10.00
N CYS A 108 -5.44 -6.37 -9.84
CA CYS A 108 -5.48 -7.73 -9.34
C CYS A 108 -6.10 -8.61 -10.42
N LEU A 109 -5.34 -9.59 -10.92
CA LEU A 109 -5.76 -10.53 -11.95
C LEU A 109 -5.80 -11.93 -11.31
N SER A 110 -6.98 -12.52 -11.13
CA SER A 110 -7.10 -13.85 -10.55
C SER A 110 -6.45 -14.90 -11.44
N ASP A 111 -5.94 -15.98 -10.83
CA ASP A 111 -5.29 -17.06 -11.57
C ASP A 111 -6.28 -17.84 -12.45
N ASP A 112 -7.53 -17.96 -11.99
CA ASP A 112 -8.66 -18.57 -12.69
C ASP A 112 -9.25 -17.68 -13.79
N ASP A 113 -8.72 -16.45 -13.97
CA ASP A 113 -9.12 -15.50 -14.99
C ASP A 113 -10.57 -14.98 -14.88
N GLU A 114 -11.24 -15.26 -13.77
CA GLU A 114 -12.61 -14.84 -13.50
C GLU A 114 -12.71 -13.39 -13.00
N THR A 115 -11.67 -12.87 -12.34
CA THR A 115 -11.71 -11.57 -11.67
C THR A 115 -10.55 -10.68 -12.08
N ARG A 116 -10.88 -9.46 -12.54
CA ARG A 116 -9.92 -8.40 -12.84
C ARG A 116 -10.33 -7.12 -12.13
N ILE A 117 -9.59 -6.75 -11.09
CA ILE A 117 -9.90 -5.57 -10.28
C ILE A 117 -8.87 -4.48 -10.55
N GLN A 118 -9.35 -3.27 -10.73
CA GLN A 118 -8.53 -2.06 -10.78
C GLN A 118 -8.87 -1.15 -9.60
N GLN A 119 -7.85 -0.78 -8.83
CA GLN A 119 -7.88 0.36 -7.92
C GLN A 119 -6.99 1.46 -8.50
N LYS A 120 -7.55 2.63 -8.77
CA LYS A 120 -6.74 3.80 -9.13
C LYS A 120 -6.17 4.44 -7.86
N LEU A 121 -4.90 4.85 -7.91
CA LEU A 121 -4.27 5.61 -6.83
C LEU A 121 -4.45 7.11 -7.06
N SER A 122 -4.43 7.88 -5.98
CA SER A 122 -4.50 9.35 -6.08
C SER A 122 -3.31 9.89 -6.87
N GLU A 123 -3.59 10.85 -7.76
CA GLU A 123 -2.55 11.56 -8.54
C GLU A 123 -2.03 12.80 -7.80
N THR A 124 -2.72 13.23 -6.75
CA THR A 124 -2.49 14.50 -6.03
C THR A 124 -2.00 14.28 -4.61
N GLN A 125 -2.37 13.17 -3.99
CA GLN A 125 -1.96 12.82 -2.63
C GLN A 125 -1.14 11.53 -2.63
N GLU A 126 -0.11 11.51 -1.79
CA GLU A 126 0.69 10.32 -1.55
C GLU A 126 -0.19 9.22 -0.94
N THR A 127 -0.10 8.02 -1.50
CA THR A 127 -0.74 6.83 -0.92
C THR A 127 0.27 6.13 -0.02
N VAL A 128 0.18 6.38 1.29
CA VAL A 128 1.01 5.68 2.27
C VAL A 128 0.40 4.31 2.57
N PRO A 129 1.03 3.19 2.19
CA PRO A 129 0.51 1.88 2.52
C PRO A 129 0.60 1.63 4.02
N TYR A 130 -0.39 0.97 4.62
CA TYR A 130 -0.35 0.54 6.02
C TYR A 130 0.03 -0.94 6.08
N CYS A 131 1.10 -1.29 6.80
CA CYS A 131 1.52 -2.68 6.99
C CYS A 131 0.99 -3.20 8.32
N SER A 132 0.43 -4.40 8.34
CA SER A 132 -0.06 -5.00 9.58
C SER A 132 1.09 -5.32 10.54
N TYR A 133 0.91 -4.94 11.80
CA TYR A 133 1.87 -5.27 12.86
C TYR A 133 1.99 -6.79 13.11
N PHE A 134 0.90 -7.53 12.88
CA PHE A 134 0.80 -8.96 13.17
C PHE A 134 1.00 -9.85 11.94
N GLU A 135 0.71 -9.34 10.75
CA GLU A 135 0.71 -10.09 9.49
C GLU A 135 1.54 -9.31 8.46
N PRO A 136 2.87 -9.50 8.39
CA PRO A 136 3.74 -8.69 7.53
C PRO A 136 3.40 -8.82 6.03
N GLU A 137 2.70 -9.89 5.64
CA GLU A 137 2.17 -10.12 4.29
C GLU A 137 0.87 -9.34 4.01
N LYS A 138 0.30 -8.64 5.00
CA LYS A 138 -0.94 -7.87 4.85
C LYS A 138 -0.64 -6.38 4.76
N VAL A 139 -0.98 -5.79 3.62
CA VAL A 139 -0.88 -4.35 3.37
C VAL A 139 -2.27 -3.79 3.12
N ALA A 140 -2.58 -2.70 3.77
CA ALA A 140 -3.84 -1.99 3.59
C ALA A 140 -3.63 -0.64 2.93
N LEU A 141 -4.57 -0.28 2.06
CA LEU A 141 -4.67 1.05 1.46
C LEU A 141 -5.98 1.70 1.92
N GLN A 142 -5.90 2.98 2.28
CA GLN A 142 -7.03 3.80 2.69
C GLN A 142 -7.37 4.84 1.61
N GLY A 143 -8.64 5.22 1.55
CA GLY A 143 -9.08 6.33 0.70
C GLY A 143 -8.42 7.64 1.12
N THR A 144 -8.14 8.49 0.13
CA THR A 144 -7.54 9.81 0.36
C THR A 144 -8.63 10.84 0.67
N ILE A 145 -8.25 11.95 1.31
CA ILE A 145 -9.21 12.97 1.76
C ILE A 145 -9.88 13.65 0.54
N GLU A 146 -9.13 13.86 -0.54
CA GLU A 146 -9.64 14.49 -1.77
C GLU A 146 -10.72 13.67 -2.46
N GLU A 147 -10.70 12.34 -2.31
CA GLU A 147 -11.72 11.43 -2.84
C GLU A 147 -12.85 11.15 -1.82
N GLY A 148 -13.02 12.04 -0.84
CA GLY A 148 -14.02 11.87 0.22
C GLY A 148 -13.75 10.67 1.13
N GLY A 149 -12.50 10.20 1.18
CA GLY A 149 -12.09 8.99 1.89
C GLY A 149 -12.52 7.69 1.20
N GLN A 150 -12.94 7.75 -0.06
CA GLN A 150 -13.38 6.58 -0.81
C GLN A 150 -12.30 6.07 -1.77
N ILE A 151 -12.36 4.77 -2.04
CA ILE A 151 -11.61 4.00 -3.00
C ILE A 151 -12.67 3.37 -3.92
N LEU A 152 -12.49 3.52 -5.22
CA LEU A 152 -13.30 2.85 -6.23
C LEU A 152 -12.58 1.62 -6.77
N LEU A 153 -13.14 0.45 -6.48
CA LEU A 153 -12.73 -0.82 -7.07
C LEU A 153 -13.57 -1.10 -8.31
N LYS A 154 -12.92 -1.08 -9.48
CA LYS A 154 -13.54 -1.37 -10.77
C LYS A 154 -13.32 -2.83 -11.13
N LEU A 155 -14.39 -3.58 -11.31
CA LEU A 155 -14.37 -4.98 -11.73
C LEU A 155 -14.58 -5.03 -13.25
N HIS A 156 -13.55 -5.49 -13.95
CA HIS A 156 -13.52 -5.60 -15.40
C HIS A 156 -13.87 -7.01 -15.82
N GLY A 157 -14.62 -7.13 -16.92
CA GLY A 157 -14.86 -8.43 -17.56
C GLY A 157 -13.63 -8.94 -18.31
N ARG A 158 -13.81 -10.07 -19.01
CA ARG A 158 -12.73 -10.76 -19.74
C ARG A 158 -12.16 -9.94 -20.89
N GLU A 159 -13.00 -9.20 -21.59
CA GLU A 159 -12.60 -8.41 -22.76
C GLU A 159 -12.12 -7.00 -22.37
N TRP A 160 -10.97 -6.60 -22.90
CA TRP A 160 -10.44 -5.26 -22.68
C TRP A 160 -11.37 -4.19 -23.26
N GLY A 161 -11.72 -3.19 -22.43
CA GLY A 161 -12.57 -2.08 -22.84
C GLY A 161 -14.07 -2.39 -22.86
N ALA A 162 -14.47 -3.60 -22.43
CA ALA A 162 -15.86 -3.90 -22.14
C ALA A 162 -16.40 -3.00 -21.01
N MET A 163 -17.73 -2.95 -20.89
CA MET A 163 -18.37 -2.28 -19.76
C MET A 163 -17.95 -2.97 -18.45
N LEU A 164 -17.76 -2.18 -17.39
CA LEU A 164 -17.46 -2.72 -16.06
C LEU A 164 -18.58 -3.67 -15.63
N GLU A 165 -18.20 -4.82 -15.09
CA GLU A 165 -19.17 -5.77 -14.53
C GLU A 165 -19.74 -5.24 -13.22
N ALA A 166 -18.90 -4.55 -12.43
CA ALA A 166 -19.31 -3.86 -11.22
C ALA A 166 -18.33 -2.76 -10.83
N GLU A 167 -18.81 -1.85 -9.99
CA GLU A 167 -17.98 -0.90 -9.26
C GLU A 167 -18.33 -1.00 -7.76
N LYS A 168 -17.32 -1.01 -6.89
CA LYS A 168 -17.48 -1.02 -5.43
C LYS A 168 -16.78 0.19 -4.84
N SER A 169 -17.54 1.01 -4.11
CA SER A 169 -16.99 2.07 -3.27
C SER A 169 -16.71 1.53 -1.86
N THR A 170 -15.52 1.79 -1.35
CA THR A 170 -15.05 1.39 -0.03
C THR A 170 -14.11 2.46 0.52
N ASN A 171 -13.79 2.48 1.82
CA ASN A 171 -12.77 3.36 2.39
C ASN A 171 -11.44 2.64 2.67
N TRP A 172 -11.41 1.31 2.53
CA TRP A 172 -10.30 0.48 2.97
C TRP A 172 -10.21 -0.81 2.14
N VAL A 173 -9.01 -1.14 1.67
CA VAL A 173 -8.72 -2.38 0.94
C VAL A 173 -7.52 -3.07 1.57
N ASN A 174 -7.63 -4.36 1.89
CA ASN A 174 -6.50 -5.19 2.30
C ASN A 174 -6.01 -6.04 1.12
N TYR A 175 -4.70 -6.09 0.99
CA TYR A 175 -3.94 -6.93 0.09
C TYR A 175 -3.13 -7.91 0.93
N TYR A 176 -3.40 -9.20 0.76
CA TYR A 176 -2.63 -10.28 1.37
C TYR A 176 -1.71 -10.88 0.31
N PHE A 177 -0.42 -10.81 0.54
CA PHE A 177 0.61 -11.30 -0.37
C PHE A 177 1.01 -12.73 -0.04
N ALA A 178 1.60 -13.42 -1.02
CA ALA A 178 2.12 -14.76 -0.80
C ALA A 178 3.34 -14.78 0.14
N THR A 179 4.13 -13.71 0.15
CA THR A 179 5.33 -13.55 0.98
C THR A 179 5.48 -12.12 1.51
N GLU A 180 6.24 -11.94 2.59
CA GLU A 180 6.60 -10.61 3.10
C GLU A 180 7.39 -9.80 2.05
N ALA A 181 8.25 -10.46 1.27
CA ALA A 181 9.02 -9.80 0.22
C ALA A 181 8.11 -9.19 -0.87
N ASP A 182 7.07 -9.91 -1.29
CA ASP A 182 6.06 -9.42 -2.23
C ASP A 182 5.33 -8.19 -1.67
N ALA A 183 4.97 -8.23 -0.38
CA ALA A 183 4.35 -7.10 0.31
C ALA A 183 5.28 -5.88 0.36
N VAL A 184 6.59 -6.07 0.56
CA VAL A 184 7.60 -4.99 0.55
C VAL A 184 7.74 -4.36 -0.84
N THR A 185 7.78 -5.18 -1.89
CA THR A 185 7.84 -4.69 -3.29
C THR A 185 6.58 -3.91 -3.65
N PHE A 186 5.40 -4.41 -3.28
CA PHE A 186 4.13 -3.70 -3.47
C PHE A 186 4.11 -2.36 -2.73
N GLN A 187 4.46 -2.36 -1.45
CA GLN A 187 4.53 -1.14 -0.64
C GLN A 187 5.45 -0.09 -1.25
N SER A 188 6.61 -0.50 -1.77
CA SER A 188 7.56 0.41 -2.41
C SER A 188 6.99 1.02 -3.69
N ALA A 189 6.31 0.22 -4.51
CA ALA A 189 5.70 0.70 -5.75
C ALA A 189 4.48 1.61 -5.52
N VAL A 190 3.68 1.34 -4.49
CA VAL A 190 2.53 2.20 -4.13
C VAL A 190 2.99 3.53 -3.54
N PHE A 191 3.96 3.51 -2.63
CA PHE A 191 4.42 4.74 -1.99
C PHE A 191 5.38 5.56 -2.87
N GLY A 192 5.92 4.96 -3.93
CA GLY A 192 6.89 5.60 -4.83
C GLY A 192 8.29 5.73 -4.22
N ARG A 193 8.60 4.97 -3.17
CA ARG A 193 9.84 5.04 -2.39
C ARG A 193 10.31 3.65 -2.04
N LYS A 194 11.61 3.45 -1.90
CA LYS A 194 12.15 2.13 -1.56
C LYS A 194 12.04 1.90 -0.05
N LEU A 195 11.31 0.87 0.36
CA LEU A 195 11.26 0.45 1.76
C LEU A 195 12.60 -0.20 2.15
N LEU A 196 13.31 0.42 3.09
CA LEU A 196 14.58 -0.08 3.62
C LEU A 196 14.40 -1.04 4.79
N GLY A 197 13.33 -0.85 5.58
CA GLY A 197 13.05 -1.71 6.72
C GLY A 197 11.78 -1.33 7.46
N SER A 198 11.21 -2.34 8.11
CA SER A 198 10.00 -2.26 8.94
C SER A 198 10.30 -2.84 10.31
N PHE A 199 10.10 -2.04 11.36
CA PHE A 199 10.51 -2.37 12.71
C PHE A 199 9.29 -2.30 13.64
N ARG A 200 9.00 -3.42 14.31
CA ARG A 200 7.85 -3.53 15.22
C ARG A 200 8.15 -2.80 16.52
N THR A 201 7.27 -1.87 16.89
CA THR A 201 7.35 -1.09 18.13
C THR A 201 6.17 -1.41 19.04
N THR A 202 6.42 -1.58 20.33
CA THR A 202 5.35 -1.81 21.32
C THR A 202 4.84 -0.48 21.87
N LYS A 203 5.73 0.49 22.08
CA LYS A 203 5.39 1.79 22.65
C LYS A 203 6.37 2.86 22.18
N THR A 204 5.86 4.03 21.81
CA THR A 204 6.68 5.22 21.58
C THR A 204 6.19 6.36 22.45
N THR A 205 7.09 7.04 23.16
CA THR A 205 6.77 8.18 24.03
C THR A 205 7.53 9.44 23.63
N VAL A 206 6.92 10.61 23.80
CA VAL A 206 7.58 11.91 23.61
C VAL A 206 8.52 12.19 24.77
N ILE A 207 9.70 12.73 24.46
CA ILE A 207 10.68 13.18 25.43
C ILE A 207 10.49 14.69 25.64
N HIS A 208 9.82 15.06 26.73
CA HIS A 208 9.69 16.44 27.17
C HIS A 208 10.89 16.85 28.03
N GLU A 209 11.70 17.82 27.57
CA GLU A 209 12.81 18.36 28.37
C GLU A 209 12.28 19.36 29.42
N GLY A 210 11.93 18.87 30.61
CA GLY A 210 11.56 19.74 31.73
C GLY A 210 12.75 20.56 32.27
N LEU A 211 12.45 21.65 33.00
CA LEU A 211 13.45 22.46 33.74
C LEU A 211 14.37 21.56 34.58
N LYS A 212 15.60 21.32 34.09
CA LYS A 212 16.65 20.51 34.74
C LYS A 212 16.24 19.06 35.08
N GLY A 213 15.36 18.44 34.30
CA GLY A 213 15.04 17.00 34.42
C GLY A 213 14.16 16.59 35.61
N ALA A 214 13.67 17.53 36.43
CA ALA A 214 12.85 17.23 37.61
C ALA A 214 11.37 16.92 37.31
N PHE A 215 10.91 17.16 36.07
CA PHE A 215 9.51 16.96 35.64
C PHE A 215 9.43 16.32 34.25
N ALA A 216 10.19 15.26 34.01
CA ALA A 216 10.02 14.47 32.80
C ALA A 216 8.70 13.69 32.89
N PHE A 217 7.72 14.07 32.08
CA PHE A 217 6.53 13.26 31.83
C PHE A 217 6.65 12.60 30.45
N GLU A 218 6.35 11.32 30.37
CA GLU A 218 6.36 10.56 29.11
C GLU A 218 4.93 10.48 28.57
N GLU A 219 4.67 11.18 27.47
CA GLU A 219 3.38 11.14 26.78
C GLU A 219 3.41 10.11 25.65
N GLN A 220 2.37 9.31 25.49
CA GLN A 220 2.33 8.26 24.48
C GLN A 220 2.13 8.83 23.07
N PHE A 221 3.13 8.65 22.22
CA PHE A 221 3.17 9.10 20.84
C PHE A 221 2.51 8.07 19.90
N ALA A 222 2.84 6.79 20.09
CA ALA A 222 2.32 5.67 19.31
C ALA A 222 2.26 4.39 20.16
N ASN A 223 1.41 3.43 19.77
CA ASN A 223 1.22 2.16 20.49
C ASN A 223 1.05 1.00 19.52
N ILE A 224 1.86 -0.06 19.66
CA ILE A 224 1.81 -1.26 18.80
C ILE A 224 1.83 -0.84 17.32
N GLU A 225 2.93 -0.26 16.88
CA GLU A 225 3.05 0.36 15.56
C GLU A 225 4.27 -0.12 14.78
N MET A 226 4.27 0.14 13.48
CA MET A 226 5.40 -0.12 12.58
C MET A 226 6.19 1.17 12.32
N LEU A 227 7.43 1.23 12.81
CA LEU A 227 8.41 2.24 12.37
C LEU A 227 9.01 1.77 11.05
N ARG A 228 8.97 2.62 10.02
CA ARG A 228 9.46 2.26 8.69
C ARG A 228 10.48 3.26 8.19
N LEU A 229 11.52 2.76 7.52
CA LEU A 229 12.54 3.57 6.86
C LEU A 229 12.38 3.48 5.35
N TRP A 230 12.35 4.64 4.70
CA TRP A 230 12.12 4.78 3.26
C TRP A 230 13.23 5.59 2.62
N GLU A 231 13.77 5.12 1.50
CA GLU A 231 14.70 5.86 0.67
C GLU A 231 13.97 6.56 -0.48
N GLU A 232 14.22 7.86 -0.62
CA GLU A 232 13.71 8.70 -1.70
C GLU A 232 14.56 8.58 -2.97
N ASP A 233 13.90 8.52 -4.12
CA ASP A 233 14.55 8.64 -5.43
C ASP A 233 14.57 10.09 -5.96
N GLY A 234 13.85 11.00 -5.30
CA GLY A 234 13.75 12.41 -5.65
C GLY A 234 12.68 12.74 -6.70
N VAL A 235 11.85 11.78 -7.11
CA VAL A 235 10.75 11.99 -8.06
C VAL A 235 9.60 12.72 -7.39
N GLU A 236 9.12 12.22 -6.24
CA GLU A 236 7.98 12.80 -5.51
C GLU A 236 8.42 14.03 -4.69
N THR A 237 9.64 13.99 -4.13
CA THR A 237 10.21 15.12 -3.35
C THR A 237 11.49 15.64 -4.00
N PRO A 238 11.41 16.70 -4.83
CA PRO A 238 12.58 17.27 -5.49
C PRO A 238 13.68 17.67 -4.49
N GLY A 239 14.91 17.22 -4.74
CA GLY A 239 16.06 17.48 -3.87
C GLY A 239 16.19 16.55 -2.66
N ALA A 240 15.30 15.56 -2.52
CA ALA A 240 15.40 14.55 -1.47
C ALA A 240 16.03 13.22 -1.92
N ALA A 241 16.53 13.11 -3.16
CA ALA A 241 17.15 11.88 -3.67
C ALA A 241 18.27 11.36 -2.73
N GLY A 242 18.18 10.10 -2.31
CA GLY A 242 19.07 9.48 -1.31
C GLY A 242 18.76 9.85 0.15
N GLY A 243 17.71 10.63 0.38
CA GLY A 243 17.17 10.91 1.72
C GLY A 243 16.52 9.66 2.30
N VAL A 244 16.82 9.38 3.57
CA VAL A 244 16.23 8.27 4.33
C VAL A 244 15.22 8.83 5.32
N MET A 245 13.94 8.65 5.03
CA MET A 245 12.83 9.09 5.85
C MET A 245 12.39 7.99 6.82
N ALA A 246 12.28 8.32 8.09
CA ALA A 246 11.52 7.51 9.03
C ALA A 246 10.05 7.92 9.02
N LEU A 247 9.15 6.93 9.09
CA LEU A 247 7.71 7.11 9.05
C LEU A 247 7.05 6.20 10.09
N MET A 248 6.17 6.76 10.93
CA MET A 248 5.41 6.06 11.97
C MET A 248 3.99 6.62 12.05
N HIS A 249 3.00 5.75 12.21
CA HIS A 249 1.63 6.19 12.47
C HIS A 249 1.50 6.67 13.92
N ILE A 250 0.83 7.81 14.15
CA ILE A 250 0.68 8.42 15.47
C ILE A 250 -0.71 8.18 16.07
N SER A 251 -0.77 8.12 17.39
CA SER A 251 -1.99 7.80 18.14
C SER A 251 -2.86 9.02 18.46
N PHE A 252 -4.14 8.75 18.75
CA PHE A 252 -5.24 9.70 19.01
C PHE A 252 -4.91 10.92 19.88
N ASN A 253 -4.04 10.80 20.90
CA ASN A 253 -3.67 11.94 21.75
C ASN A 253 -2.98 13.06 20.94
N PHE A 254 -2.27 12.71 19.88
CA PHE A 254 -1.60 13.65 18.97
C PHE A 254 -2.35 13.83 17.63
N GLY A 255 -3.59 13.35 17.55
CA GLY A 255 -4.38 13.22 16.32
C GLY A 255 -4.07 11.93 15.54
N GLU A 256 -4.84 11.66 14.49
CA GLU A 256 -4.54 10.59 13.53
C GLU A 256 -3.65 11.13 12.40
N GLY A 257 -2.64 10.36 12.02
CA GLY A 257 -1.76 10.73 10.91
C GLY A 257 -0.40 10.05 10.97
N TRP A 258 0.57 10.68 10.32
CA TRP A 258 1.93 10.16 10.21
C TRP A 258 2.94 11.14 10.80
N ALA A 259 3.84 10.62 11.62
CA ALA A 259 5.07 11.29 11.99
C ALA A 259 6.17 10.89 11.02
N ARG A 260 6.87 11.89 10.46
CA ARG A 260 8.04 11.66 9.61
C ARG A 260 9.17 12.63 9.87
N TRP A 261 10.38 12.13 9.69
CA TRP A 261 11.61 12.90 9.81
C TRP A 261 12.71 12.25 8.97
N TRP A 262 13.67 13.06 8.53
CA TRP A 262 14.87 12.54 7.87
C TRP A 262 15.85 11.98 8.90
N ILE A 263 16.38 10.79 8.64
CA ILE A 263 17.43 10.17 9.45
C ILE A 263 18.80 10.78 9.11
N ASN A 264 19.04 11.11 7.85
CA ASN A 264 20.34 11.54 7.31
C ASN A 264 20.37 13.02 6.86
N ASN A 265 19.51 13.89 7.41
CA ASN A 265 19.54 15.31 7.07
C ASN A 265 20.74 16.03 7.73
N SER A 266 21.60 16.65 6.92
CA SER A 266 22.74 17.44 7.40
C SER A 266 22.33 18.78 8.00
N ARG A 267 21.14 19.30 7.65
CA ARG A 267 20.59 20.55 8.19
C ARG A 267 19.94 20.37 9.56
N GLN A 268 19.52 19.15 9.88
CA GLN A 268 18.85 18.80 11.12
C GLN A 268 19.42 17.49 11.67
N HIS A 269 20.33 17.61 12.64
CA HIS A 269 21.06 16.46 13.17
C HIS A 269 20.20 15.60 14.10
N VAL A 270 19.68 14.48 13.58
CA VAL A 270 18.98 13.46 14.38
C VAL A 270 19.98 12.61 15.14
N ARG A 271 19.86 12.54 16.46
CA ARG A 271 20.68 11.70 17.34
C ARG A 271 19.91 10.46 17.75
N ILE A 272 20.49 9.30 17.49
CA ILE A 272 19.89 8.00 17.84
C ILE A 272 20.80 7.33 18.86
N LYS A 273 20.27 7.07 20.05
CA LYS A 273 21.02 6.49 21.18
C LYS A 273 20.29 5.29 21.75
N GLU A 274 21.00 4.18 21.87
CA GLU A 274 20.52 2.97 22.54
C GLU A 274 20.26 3.26 24.03
N ASP A 275 19.11 2.82 24.56
CA ASP A 275 18.65 3.11 25.94
C ASP A 275 18.22 1.82 26.68
N GLY A 276 18.99 0.75 26.51
CA GLY A 276 18.67 -0.60 27.02
C GLY A 276 18.48 -1.61 25.87
N SER A 277 18.09 -2.83 26.20
CA SER A 277 18.04 -3.94 25.23
C SER A 277 16.97 -3.79 24.15
N LYS A 278 15.87 -3.10 24.44
CA LYS A 278 14.74 -2.89 23.50
C LYS A 278 14.40 -1.43 23.25
N PHE A 279 15.17 -0.49 23.81
CA PHE A 279 14.82 0.93 23.76
C PHE A 279 15.83 1.74 22.95
N VAL A 280 15.34 2.74 22.24
CA VAL A 280 16.14 3.75 21.56
C VAL A 280 15.56 5.13 21.83
N LYS A 281 16.42 6.09 22.14
CA LYS A 281 16.10 7.51 22.19
C LYS A 281 16.49 8.16 20.87
N VAL A 282 15.53 8.79 20.22
CA VAL A 282 15.72 9.60 19.01
C VAL A 282 15.50 11.06 19.40
N LYS A 283 16.48 11.92 19.18
CA LYS A 283 16.43 13.35 19.51
C LYS A 283 16.79 14.21 18.29
N GLY A 284 16.35 15.45 18.28
CA GLY A 284 16.58 16.39 17.19
C GLY A 284 15.67 16.12 15.99
N ILE A 285 14.55 15.42 16.20
CA ILE A 285 13.45 15.38 15.22
C ILE A 285 12.68 16.71 15.31
N ASN A 286 11.84 17.03 14.32
CA ASN A 286 11.02 18.25 14.33
C ASN A 286 9.68 17.88 13.72
N VAL A 287 8.93 17.07 14.46
CA VAL A 287 7.64 16.57 14.00
C VAL A 287 6.56 17.48 14.56
N THR A 288 5.73 18.01 13.68
CA THR A 288 4.58 18.83 14.06
C THR A 288 3.34 17.95 14.17
N VAL A 289 2.68 17.95 15.33
CA VAL A 289 1.48 17.15 15.61
C VAL A 289 0.35 18.02 16.17
N ALA A 290 -0.88 17.50 16.15
CA ALA A 290 -2.01 18.19 16.77
C ALA A 290 -1.90 18.08 18.29
N ARG A 291 -2.25 19.16 19.01
CA ARG A 291 -2.36 19.08 20.46
C ARG A 291 -3.53 18.18 20.88
N PRO A 292 -3.41 17.46 22.02
CA PRO A 292 -4.56 16.81 22.64
C PRO A 292 -5.71 17.79 22.87
N GLY A 293 -6.92 17.44 22.40
CA GLY A 293 -8.12 18.30 22.47
C GLY A 293 -8.31 19.28 21.31
N ALA A 294 -7.48 19.21 20.27
CA ALA A 294 -7.70 19.95 19.03
C ALA A 294 -9.03 19.57 18.35
N THR A 295 -9.73 20.56 17.80
CA THR A 295 -10.95 20.34 16.98
C THR A 295 -10.62 19.56 15.71
N ALA A 296 -11.61 18.90 15.10
CA ALA A 296 -11.42 18.12 13.87
C ALA A 296 -10.72 18.92 12.75
N ARG A 297 -11.06 20.22 12.59
CA ARG A 297 -10.42 21.11 11.62
C ARG A 297 -8.94 21.40 11.94
N GLN A 298 -8.58 21.38 13.23
CA GLN A 298 -7.21 21.60 13.69
C GLN A 298 -6.35 20.33 13.57
N ALA A 299 -6.92 19.17 13.89
CA ALA A 299 -6.29 17.87 13.63
C ALA A 299 -6.00 17.69 12.13
N GLU A 300 -6.94 18.08 11.28
CA GLU A 300 -6.78 18.03 9.83
C GLU A 300 -5.62 18.91 9.31
N ARG A 301 -5.48 20.12 9.85
CA ARG A 301 -4.33 21.00 9.51
C ARG A 301 -3.01 20.40 9.95
N ALA A 302 -2.96 19.78 11.13
CA ALA A 302 -1.76 19.11 11.62
C ALA A 302 -1.37 17.93 10.72
N LYS A 303 -2.35 17.14 10.27
CA LYS A 303 -2.15 16.03 9.32
C LYS A 303 -1.57 16.50 7.97
N ILE A 304 -2.07 17.62 7.43
CA ILE A 304 -1.52 18.21 6.18
C ILE A 304 -0.08 18.68 6.39
N ALA A 305 0.21 19.36 7.51
CA ALA A 305 1.56 19.79 7.85
C ALA A 305 2.51 18.60 8.05
N SER A 306 2.04 17.56 8.75
CA SER A 306 2.82 16.35 8.99
C SER A 306 3.00 15.50 7.72
N MET A 307 2.24 15.77 6.65
CA MET A 307 2.37 15.22 5.29
C MET A 307 3.06 16.17 4.27
N GLY A 308 3.61 17.31 4.72
CA GLY A 308 4.53 18.12 3.89
C GLY A 308 3.81 18.99 2.90
N GLY A 309 2.50 19.19 3.12
CA GLY A 309 1.78 20.28 2.50
C GLY A 309 2.38 21.61 2.95
N MET A 310 2.59 22.53 2.01
CA MET A 310 3.03 23.90 2.29
C MET A 310 2.03 24.61 3.22
N VAL A 311 2.26 24.50 4.53
CA VAL A 311 1.66 25.41 5.50
C VAL A 311 2.67 26.53 5.70
N ASN A 312 2.29 27.77 5.36
CA ASN A 312 3.12 28.94 5.58
C ASN A 312 3.64 28.93 7.04
N GLY A 313 4.94 28.70 7.23
CA GLY A 313 5.55 28.51 8.56
C GLY A 313 5.32 29.68 9.52
N LYS A 314 5.10 30.89 8.97
CA LYS A 314 4.76 32.09 9.76
C LYS A 314 3.33 32.12 10.32
N ALA A 315 2.41 31.33 9.78
CA ALA A 315 1.06 31.18 10.31
C ALA A 315 0.97 30.07 11.36
N ALA A 316 1.76 28.99 11.20
CA ALA A 316 1.83 27.89 12.15
C ALA A 316 2.48 28.27 13.50
N GLU A 317 3.47 29.17 13.49
CA GLU A 317 4.17 29.63 14.71
C GLU A 317 3.32 30.51 15.64
N LYS A 318 2.26 31.14 15.12
CA LYS A 318 1.39 32.03 15.89
C LYS A 318 0.14 31.34 16.46
N ASP A 319 -0.12 30.12 16.03
CA ASP A 319 -1.28 29.34 16.47
C ASP A 319 -0.83 28.35 17.55
N ALA A 320 -1.32 28.53 18.78
CA ALA A 320 -1.10 27.65 19.95
C ALA A 320 -1.71 26.23 19.80
N ILE A 321 -1.85 25.76 18.57
CA ILE A 321 -2.70 24.67 18.10
C ILE A 321 -1.86 23.43 17.72
N LEU A 322 -0.60 23.63 17.37
CA LEU A 322 0.34 22.59 16.98
C LEU A 322 1.39 22.38 18.08
N GLU A 323 1.80 21.13 18.26
CA GLU A 323 2.88 20.74 19.17
C GLU A 323 4.07 20.28 18.35
N LYS A 324 5.27 20.75 18.73
CA LYS A 324 6.53 20.31 18.13
C LYS A 324 7.13 19.23 19.02
N VAL A 325 7.38 18.07 18.42
CA VAL A 325 8.02 16.93 19.06
C VAL A 325 9.47 16.89 18.59
N ASP A 326 10.39 17.18 19.52
CA ASP A 326 11.84 17.22 19.26
C ASP A 326 12.57 15.91 19.58
N GLY A 327 11.92 15.00 20.31
CA GLY A 327 12.50 13.72 20.67
C GLY A 327 11.47 12.70 21.11
N ILE A 328 11.77 11.44 20.82
CA ILE A 328 10.95 10.28 21.18
C ILE A 328 11.81 9.16 21.77
N LYS A 329 11.22 8.37 22.65
CA LYS A 329 11.75 7.10 23.13
C LYS A 329 10.90 5.98 22.53
N ILE A 330 11.56 5.06 21.83
CA ILE A 330 10.93 3.96 21.10
C ILE A 330 11.26 2.66 21.81
N GLU A 331 10.24 1.88 22.15
CA GLU A 331 10.34 0.50 22.62
C GLU A 331 10.02 -0.44 21.45
N PHE A 332 10.96 -1.32 21.13
CA PHE A 332 10.82 -2.32 20.08
C PHE A 332 10.26 -3.63 20.62
N LYS A 333 9.52 -4.37 19.78
CA LYS A 333 8.99 -5.70 20.13
C LYS A 333 10.12 -6.66 20.55
N SER A 334 11.22 -6.62 19.81
CA SER A 334 12.39 -7.47 20.02
C SER A 334 13.70 -6.65 20.03
N GLU A 335 14.74 -7.22 20.64
CA GLU A 335 16.09 -6.66 20.58
C GLU A 335 16.64 -6.69 19.15
N GLU A 336 16.24 -7.70 18.35
CA GLU A 336 16.59 -7.81 16.94
C GLU A 336 16.01 -6.66 16.12
N ASP A 337 14.73 -6.32 16.28
CA ASP A 337 14.11 -5.16 15.61
C ASP A 337 14.84 -3.86 15.95
N ARG A 338 15.18 -3.68 17.22
CA ARG A 338 15.94 -2.53 17.71
C ARG A 338 17.34 -2.48 17.08
N HIS A 339 18.04 -3.61 17.03
CA HIS A 339 19.39 -3.70 16.45
C HIS A 339 19.36 -3.38 14.95
N ARG A 340 18.45 -4.00 14.19
CA ARG A 340 18.29 -3.73 12.75
C ARG A 340 17.96 -2.25 12.48
N PHE A 341 17.12 -1.63 13.30
CA PHE A 341 16.82 -0.20 13.17
C PHE A 341 18.06 0.67 13.39
N VAL A 342 18.81 0.43 14.46
CA VAL A 342 20.01 1.22 14.78
C VAL A 342 21.09 1.07 13.71
N GLU A 343 21.32 -0.14 13.20
CA GLU A 343 22.28 -0.36 12.12
C GLU A 343 21.86 0.33 10.81
N ALA A 344 20.59 0.19 10.41
CA ALA A 344 20.07 0.90 9.23
C ALA A 344 20.18 2.42 9.37
N ALA A 345 19.92 2.95 10.57
CA ALA A 345 20.04 4.38 10.83
C ALA A 345 21.49 4.87 10.82
N LYS A 346 22.43 4.10 11.40
CA LYS A 346 23.87 4.38 11.32
C LYS A 346 24.34 4.40 9.87
N GLU A 347 23.95 3.40 9.09
CA GLU A 347 24.29 3.31 7.67
C GLU A 347 23.77 4.55 6.91
N ALA A 348 22.51 4.92 7.11
CA ALA A 348 21.92 6.12 6.51
C ALA A 348 22.70 7.39 6.90
N GLN A 349 23.08 7.52 8.17
CA GLN A 349 23.81 8.68 8.69
C GLN A 349 25.25 8.81 8.15
N THR A 350 25.83 7.75 7.59
CA THR A 350 27.12 7.85 6.85
C THR A 350 27.01 8.70 5.58
N LYS A 351 25.79 8.83 5.02
CA LYS A 351 25.49 9.58 3.80
C LYS A 351 24.59 10.77 4.13
N SER A 352 25.11 11.72 4.91
CA SER A 352 24.34 12.89 5.31
C SER A 352 24.16 13.89 4.15
N LEU A 353 22.93 14.34 3.93
CA LEU A 353 22.53 15.18 2.78
C LEU A 353 21.77 16.43 3.23
N PRO A 354 21.89 17.57 2.53
CA PRO A 354 21.11 18.76 2.83
C PRO A 354 19.67 18.62 2.31
N LEU A 355 18.82 17.94 3.08
CA LEU A 355 17.46 17.56 2.68
C LEU A 355 16.45 18.70 2.89
N PRO A 356 15.35 18.72 2.13
CA PRO A 356 14.27 19.68 2.34
C PRO A 356 13.58 19.48 3.70
N GLU A 357 12.83 20.48 4.15
CA GLU A 357 11.93 20.30 5.30
C GLU A 357 10.78 19.35 4.93
N LEU A 358 10.32 18.57 5.90
CA LEU A 358 9.23 17.60 5.75
C LEU A 358 7.90 18.16 6.24
#